data_AF-A0A250FV34-F1
#
_entry.id   AF-A0A250FV34-F1
#
_cell.length_a   1.000
_cell.length_b   1.000
_cell.length_c   1.000
_cell.angle_alpha   90.00
_cell.angle_beta   90.00
_cell.angle_gamma   90.00
#
_symmetry.space_group_name_H-M   'P 1'
#
loop_
_entity.id
_entity.type
_entity.pdbx_description
1 polymer ?
#
loop_
_entity_poly.entity_id
_entity_poly.type
_entity_poly.pdbx_seq_one_letter_code
_entity_poly.pdbx_strand_id
1 'polypeptide(L)'
;MAKDNNDNRELTLEEREALLEDRSSELSAREAAVDRKESELNDIGTELEAREKALDQREQSLDEREKALALREASQEGAGAPEVSEEKREGHAFSFRGKKYQFADDAPLQILFGGERYTQEELAADEEALVQLIGGGSALIVKSEE
;
A
#
# COMPACT_ATOMS: atom_id res chain seq x y z
N MET A 1 -51.00 -12.50 73.40
CA MET A 1 -50.08 -11.34 73.58
C MET A 1 -48.61 -11.71 73.42
N ALA A 2 -48.02 -12.56 74.28
CA ALA A 2 -46.59 -12.91 74.15
C ALA A 2 -46.28 -13.81 72.94
N LYS A 3 -47.20 -14.72 72.58
CA LYS A 3 -47.07 -15.61 71.42
C LYS A 3 -47.14 -14.84 70.10
N ASP A 4 -48.18 -14.01 69.94
CA ASP A 4 -48.36 -13.15 68.77
C ASP A 4 -47.18 -12.20 68.50
N ASN A 5 -46.47 -11.76 69.54
CA ASN A 5 -45.26 -10.92 69.40
C ASN A 5 -44.06 -11.73 68.88
N ASN A 6 -43.92 -12.99 69.33
CA ASN A 6 -42.86 -13.88 68.88
C ASN A 6 -43.08 -14.28 67.42
N ASP A 7 -44.31 -14.65 67.05
CA ASP A 7 -44.67 -15.04 65.69
C ASP A 7 -44.42 -13.88 64.70
N ASN A 8 -44.77 -12.64 65.05
CA ASN A 8 -44.44 -11.46 64.23
C ASN A 8 -42.93 -11.24 64.08
N ARG A 9 -42.16 -11.51 65.12
CA ARG A 9 -40.70 -11.35 65.11
C ARG A 9 -40.02 -12.42 64.27
N GLU A 10 -40.55 -13.64 64.26
CA GLU A 10 -40.10 -14.72 63.38
C GLU A 10 -40.35 -14.37 61.91
N LEU A 11 -41.56 -13.92 61.56
CA LEU A 11 -41.87 -13.43 60.21
C LEU A 11 -40.94 -12.30 59.76
N THR A 12 -40.64 -11.34 60.63
CA THR A 12 -39.72 -10.24 60.31
C THR A 12 -38.28 -10.72 60.09
N LEU A 13 -37.87 -11.80 60.78
CA LEU A 13 -36.54 -12.40 60.60
C LEU A 13 -36.47 -13.17 59.28
N GLU A 14 -37.50 -13.94 58.93
CA GLU A 14 -37.61 -14.66 57.66
C GLU A 14 -37.54 -13.68 56.47
N GLU A 15 -38.27 -12.57 56.52
CA GLU A 15 -38.21 -11.52 55.49
C GLU A 15 -36.79 -10.94 55.34
N ARG A 16 -36.09 -10.75 56.46
CA ARG A 16 -34.73 -10.23 56.45
C ARG A 16 -33.73 -11.25 55.91
N GLU A 17 -33.90 -12.52 56.21
CA GLU A 17 -33.08 -13.61 55.67
C GLU A 17 -33.24 -13.72 54.16
N ALA A 18 -34.48 -13.67 53.66
CA ALA A 18 -34.75 -13.66 52.22
C ALA A 18 -34.07 -12.46 51.52
N LEU A 19 -34.19 -11.25 52.09
CA LEU A 19 -33.51 -10.06 51.55
C LEU A 19 -31.98 -10.18 51.57
N LEU A 20 -31.40 -10.87 52.56
CA LEU A 20 -29.96 -11.11 52.63
C LEU A 20 -29.51 -12.14 51.59
N GLU A 21 -30.29 -13.18 51.35
CA GLU A 21 -30.04 -14.19 50.32
C GLU A 21 -30.10 -13.57 48.91
N ASP A 22 -31.10 -12.74 48.64
CA ASP A 22 -31.23 -11.99 47.39
C ASP A 22 -30.00 -11.09 47.18
N ARG A 23 -29.59 -10.35 48.21
CA ARG A 23 -28.42 -9.46 48.14
C ARG A 23 -27.12 -10.24 47.96
N SER A 24 -26.99 -11.40 48.59
CA SER A 24 -25.84 -12.28 48.40
C SER A 24 -25.76 -12.76 46.94
N SER A 25 -26.90 -13.16 46.38
CA SER A 25 -26.98 -13.59 44.98
C SER A 25 -26.64 -12.45 44.01
N GLU A 26 -27.12 -11.23 44.28
CA GLU A 26 -26.78 -10.05 43.48
C GLU A 26 -25.27 -9.73 43.55
N LEU A 27 -24.66 -9.83 44.73
CA LEU A 27 -23.24 -9.61 44.91
C LEU A 27 -22.40 -10.63 44.14
N SER A 28 -22.75 -11.92 44.21
CA SER A 28 -22.08 -12.97 43.43
C SER A 28 -22.20 -12.75 41.93
N ALA A 29 -23.36 -12.28 41.45
CA ALA A 29 -23.54 -11.94 40.04
C ALA A 29 -22.68 -10.74 39.61
N ARG A 30 -22.54 -9.73 40.48
CA ARG A 30 -21.67 -8.57 40.24
C ARG A 30 -20.19 -8.95 40.24
N GLU A 31 -19.76 -9.80 41.15
CA GLU A 31 -18.38 -10.31 41.21
C GLU A 31 -18.02 -11.04 39.91
N ALA A 32 -18.86 -11.99 39.47
CA ALA A 32 -18.66 -12.68 38.20
C ALA A 32 -18.65 -11.74 36.98
N ALA A 33 -19.39 -10.63 37.03
CA ALA A 33 -19.35 -9.62 35.97
C ALA A 33 -18.07 -8.78 35.99
N VAL A 34 -17.50 -8.53 37.18
CA VAL A 34 -16.20 -7.85 37.33
C VAL A 34 -15.08 -8.75 36.80
N ASP A 35 -15.06 -10.02 37.17
CA ASP A 35 -14.04 -10.97 36.72
C ASP A 35 -14.01 -11.08 35.18
N ARG A 36 -15.18 -11.09 34.53
CA ARG A 36 -15.27 -11.08 33.07
C ARG A 36 -14.68 -9.82 32.46
N LYS A 37 -14.99 -8.65 33.03
CA LYS A 37 -14.43 -7.37 32.56
C LYS A 37 -12.93 -7.30 32.77
N GLU A 38 -12.41 -7.85 33.87
CA GLU A 38 -10.97 -7.93 34.10
C GLU A 38 -10.29 -8.80 33.05
N SER A 39 -10.87 -9.95 32.72
CA SER A 39 -10.38 -10.80 31.62
C SER A 39 -10.41 -10.07 30.27
N GLU A 40 -11.51 -9.40 29.93
CA GLU A 40 -11.62 -8.61 28.69
C GLU A 40 -10.56 -7.50 28.62
N LEU A 41 -10.33 -6.80 29.73
CA LEU A 41 -9.29 -5.76 29.80
C LEU A 41 -7.89 -6.33 29.66
N ASN A 42 -7.62 -7.49 30.23
CA ASN A 42 -6.35 -8.19 30.06
C ASN A 42 -6.12 -8.57 28.59
N ASP A 43 -7.13 -9.13 27.93
CA ASP A 43 -7.05 -9.49 26.51
C ASP A 43 -6.78 -8.24 25.64
N ILE A 44 -7.50 -7.14 25.88
CA ILE A 44 -7.25 -5.85 25.20
C ILE A 44 -5.82 -5.37 25.45
N GLY A 45 -5.31 -5.50 26.67
CA GLY A 45 -3.93 -5.16 27.01
C GLY A 45 -2.91 -5.94 26.18
N THR A 46 -3.11 -7.25 26.05
CA THR A 46 -2.23 -8.09 25.21
C THR A 46 -2.30 -7.74 23.73
N GLU A 47 -3.49 -7.41 23.21
CA GLU A 47 -3.66 -7.00 21.81
C GLU A 47 -2.97 -5.65 21.55
N LEU A 48 -3.08 -4.70 22.47
CA LEU A 48 -2.40 -3.40 22.36
C LEU A 48 -0.89 -3.55 22.34
N GLU A 49 -0.32 -4.38 23.22
CA GLU A 49 1.13 -4.64 23.24
C GLU A 49 1.62 -5.27 21.92
N ALA A 50 0.82 -6.16 21.33
CA ALA A 50 1.14 -6.75 20.03
C ALA A 50 1.08 -5.70 18.90
N ARG A 51 0.10 -4.79 18.93
CA ARG A 51 -0.02 -3.70 17.96
C ARG A 51 1.13 -2.70 18.08
N GLU A 52 1.56 -2.38 19.29
CA GLU A 52 2.72 -1.50 19.54
C GLU A 52 3.99 -2.08 18.91
N LYS A 53 4.30 -3.37 19.19
CA LYS A 53 5.45 -4.06 18.56
C LYS A 53 5.38 -4.07 17.03
N ALA A 54 4.19 -4.24 16.46
CA ALA A 54 4.02 -4.21 15.00
C ALA A 54 4.22 -2.80 14.41
N LEU A 55 3.83 -1.75 15.14
CA LEU A 55 4.09 -0.37 14.76
C LEU A 55 5.58 -0.04 14.79
N ASP A 56 6.29 -0.45 15.84
CA ASP A 56 7.74 -0.25 15.96
C ASP A 56 8.50 -0.89 14.79
N GLN A 57 8.13 -2.11 14.42
CA GLN A 57 8.71 -2.80 13.26
C GLN A 57 8.44 -2.06 11.94
N ARG A 58 7.24 -1.50 11.80
CA ARG A 58 6.87 -0.72 10.62
C ARG A 58 7.65 0.58 10.54
N GLU A 59 7.85 1.26 11.66
CA GLU A 59 8.66 2.48 11.74
C GLU A 59 10.11 2.20 11.34
N GLN A 60 10.73 1.15 11.88
CA GLN A 60 12.08 0.73 11.48
C GLN A 60 12.18 0.43 9.98
N SER A 61 11.18 -0.25 9.41
CA SER A 61 11.15 -0.52 7.97
C SER A 61 10.98 0.75 7.12
N LEU A 62 10.28 1.76 7.63
CA LEU A 62 10.16 3.05 6.95
C LEU A 62 11.47 3.83 7.01
N ASP A 63 12.15 3.85 8.16
CA ASP A 63 13.46 4.48 8.31
C ASP A 63 14.49 3.89 7.34
N GLU A 64 14.50 2.56 7.16
CA GLU A 64 15.36 1.89 6.18
C GLU A 64 15.05 2.31 4.74
N ARG A 65 13.76 2.40 4.39
CA ARG A 65 13.33 2.86 3.06
C ARG A 65 13.70 4.32 2.83
N GLU A 66 13.54 5.17 3.82
CA GLU A 66 13.91 6.59 3.73
C GLU A 66 15.41 6.76 3.50
N LYS A 67 16.25 6.01 4.24
CA LYS A 67 17.70 5.97 4.01
C LYS A 67 18.05 5.49 2.59
N ALA A 68 17.38 4.44 2.11
CA ALA A 68 17.60 3.94 0.76
C ALA A 68 17.19 4.95 -0.32
N LEU A 69 16.09 5.68 -0.11
CA LEU A 69 15.64 6.75 -1.00
C LEU A 69 16.62 7.92 -0.99
N ALA A 70 17.07 8.37 0.17
CA ALA A 70 18.05 9.45 0.29
C ALA A 70 19.38 9.09 -0.43
N LEU A 71 19.83 7.84 -0.33
CA LEU A 71 21.02 7.37 -1.07
C LEU A 71 20.80 7.40 -2.58
N ARG A 72 19.61 7.01 -3.05
CA ARG A 72 19.24 7.05 -4.47
C ARG A 72 19.15 8.49 -4.97
N GLU A 73 18.52 9.38 -4.22
CA GLU A 73 18.40 10.80 -4.55
C GLU A 73 19.79 11.45 -4.63
N ALA A 74 20.65 11.23 -3.64
CA ALA A 74 22.03 11.71 -3.68
C ALA A 74 22.82 11.15 -4.87
N SER A 75 22.57 9.90 -5.26
CA SER A 75 23.18 9.30 -6.44
C SER A 75 22.66 9.92 -7.75
N GLN A 76 21.39 10.30 -7.81
CA GLN A 76 20.78 10.96 -8.97
C GLN A 76 21.12 12.45 -9.06
N GLU A 77 21.36 13.12 -7.93
CA GLU A 77 21.77 14.52 -7.87
C GLU A 77 23.28 14.67 -8.13
N GLY A 78 24.08 13.73 -7.64
CA GLY A 78 25.52 13.63 -7.92
C GLY A 78 25.84 13.11 -9.33
N ALA A 79 24.99 12.21 -9.86
CA ALA A 79 24.91 11.97 -11.30
C ALA A 79 24.07 13.09 -11.91
N GLY A 80 24.59 14.33 -11.85
CA GLY A 80 24.05 15.46 -12.60
C GLY A 80 23.61 14.93 -13.95
N ALA A 81 22.33 15.16 -14.29
CA ALA A 81 21.60 14.52 -15.39
C ALA A 81 22.60 14.09 -16.44
N PRO A 82 22.70 12.79 -16.82
CA PRO A 82 23.64 12.43 -17.86
C PRO A 82 23.36 13.44 -18.95
N GLU A 83 24.35 14.29 -19.24
CA GLU A 83 24.38 14.91 -20.53
C GLU A 83 24.47 13.67 -21.41
N VAL A 84 23.30 13.16 -21.80
CA VAL A 84 23.06 12.82 -23.18
C VAL A 84 23.55 14.06 -23.90
N SER A 85 24.86 14.09 -24.12
CA SER A 85 25.40 14.62 -25.33
C SER A 85 24.54 13.91 -26.37
N GLU A 86 23.49 14.61 -26.78
CA GLU A 86 22.85 14.42 -28.06
C GLU A 86 23.98 14.65 -29.07
N GLU A 87 24.89 13.68 -29.17
CA GLU A 87 25.54 13.40 -30.42
C GLU A 87 24.36 13.21 -31.35
N LYS A 88 24.05 14.25 -32.12
CA LYS A 88 23.23 14.16 -33.33
C LYS A 88 23.84 13.03 -34.15
N ARG A 89 23.35 11.82 -33.90
CA ARG A 89 23.67 10.63 -34.67
C ARG A 89 22.60 10.59 -35.74
N GLU A 90 23.03 10.53 -36.99
CA GLU A 90 22.12 10.44 -38.13
C GLU A 90 21.11 9.31 -37.87
N GLY A 91 19.83 9.60 -38.04
CA GLY A 91 18.81 8.60 -37.80
C GLY A 91 18.95 7.40 -38.75
N HIS A 92 18.52 6.23 -38.33
CA HIS A 92 18.65 5.00 -39.11
C HIS A 92 17.88 5.08 -40.43
N ALA A 93 18.55 4.86 -41.56
CA ALA A 93 17.93 4.85 -42.88
C ALA A 93 17.44 3.44 -43.26
N PHE A 94 16.23 3.35 -43.81
CA PHE A 94 15.61 2.08 -44.19
C PHE A 94 14.75 2.23 -45.45
N SER A 95 14.37 1.09 -46.05
CA SER A 95 13.50 1.05 -47.22
C SER A 95 12.18 0.39 -46.87
N PHE A 96 11.07 1.07 -47.17
CA PHE A 96 9.72 0.56 -46.91
C PHE A 96 8.87 0.71 -48.17
N ARG A 97 8.31 -0.41 -48.64
CA ARG A 97 7.46 -0.48 -49.85
C ARG A 97 8.07 0.21 -51.08
N GLY A 98 9.38 0.01 -51.29
CA GLY A 98 10.11 0.56 -52.43
C GLY A 98 10.44 2.05 -52.34
N LYS A 99 10.21 2.71 -51.20
CA LYS A 99 10.61 4.10 -50.93
C LYS A 99 11.63 4.13 -49.80
N LYS A 100 12.56 5.09 -49.85
CA LYS A 100 13.56 5.32 -48.80
C LYS A 100 13.00 6.25 -47.72
N TYR A 101 13.25 5.88 -46.47
CA TYR A 101 12.89 6.65 -45.29
C TYR A 101 14.08 6.66 -44.33
N GLN A 102 14.08 7.59 -43.41
CA GLN A 102 15.06 7.68 -42.35
C GLN A 102 14.38 8.15 -41.08
N PHE A 103 14.84 7.66 -39.93
CA PHE A 103 14.49 8.34 -38.67
C PHE A 103 15.08 9.74 -38.67
N ALA A 104 14.36 10.71 -38.11
CA ALA A 104 14.86 12.08 -38.03
C ALA A 104 16.12 12.14 -37.15
N ASP A 105 17.01 13.12 -37.40
CA ASP A 105 18.26 13.27 -36.61
C ASP A 105 18.00 13.62 -35.14
N ASP A 106 16.80 14.10 -34.83
CA ASP A 106 16.30 14.36 -33.48
C ASP A 106 15.44 13.21 -32.92
N ALA A 107 15.26 12.11 -33.67
CA ALA A 107 14.52 10.96 -33.20
C ALA A 107 15.29 10.22 -32.09
N PRO A 108 14.62 9.82 -30.99
CA PRO A 108 15.29 9.14 -29.90
C PRO A 108 15.80 7.76 -30.32
N LEU A 109 16.86 7.29 -29.67
CA LEU A 109 17.45 5.97 -29.92
C LEU A 109 16.52 4.82 -29.52
N GLN A 110 15.66 5.06 -28.52
CA GLN A 110 14.61 4.13 -28.09
C GLN A 110 13.27 4.81 -28.20
N ILE A 111 12.37 4.20 -28.97
CA ILE A 111 11.04 4.69 -29.26
C ILE A 111 10.04 3.79 -28.54
N LEU A 112 9.12 4.40 -27.79
CA LEU A 112 8.01 3.69 -27.18
C LEU A 112 6.94 3.44 -28.24
N PHE A 113 6.71 2.18 -28.58
CA PHE A 113 5.71 1.76 -29.56
C PHE A 113 4.93 0.57 -28.98
N GLY A 114 3.60 0.60 -29.04
CA GLY A 114 2.77 -0.48 -28.46
C GLY A 114 2.90 -0.69 -26.94
N GLY A 115 3.54 0.23 -26.20
CA GLY A 115 3.81 0.09 -24.76
C GLY A 115 5.18 -0.53 -24.43
N GLU A 116 5.95 -0.95 -25.43
CA GLU A 116 7.30 -1.47 -25.29
C GLU A 116 8.33 -0.52 -25.94
N ARG A 117 9.60 -0.62 -25.52
CA ARG A 117 10.70 0.20 -26.06
C ARG A 117 11.41 -0.58 -27.15
N TYR A 118 11.54 0.02 -28.33
CA TYR A 118 12.24 -0.53 -29.48
C TYR A 118 13.33 0.42 -29.96
N THR A 119 14.40 -0.11 -30.54
CA THR A 119 15.39 0.71 -31.26
C THR A 119 14.89 1.10 -32.66
N GLN A 120 15.58 2.05 -33.28
CA GLN A 120 15.28 2.45 -34.66
C GLN A 120 15.44 1.28 -35.64
N GLU A 121 16.45 0.43 -35.45
CA GLU A 121 16.68 -0.78 -36.26
C GLU A 121 15.57 -1.81 -36.08
N GLU A 122 15.12 -2.02 -34.84
CA GLU A 122 14.04 -2.97 -34.53
C GLU A 122 12.72 -2.53 -35.19
N LEU A 123 12.39 -1.23 -35.09
CA LEU A 123 11.22 -0.67 -35.77
C LEU A 123 11.37 -0.67 -37.29
N ALA A 124 12.58 -0.45 -37.82
CA ALA A 124 12.83 -0.51 -39.26
C ALA A 124 12.69 -1.94 -39.83
N ALA A 125 12.88 -2.96 -39.00
CA ALA A 125 12.70 -4.37 -39.37
C ALA A 125 11.23 -4.84 -39.26
N ASP A 126 10.39 -4.14 -38.49
CA ASP A 126 8.99 -4.47 -38.29
C ASP A 126 8.07 -3.72 -39.26
N GLU A 127 7.52 -4.45 -40.24
CA GLU A 127 6.63 -3.86 -41.25
C GLU A 127 5.31 -3.33 -40.65
N GLU A 128 4.76 -3.97 -39.60
CA GLU A 128 3.52 -3.52 -38.96
C GLU A 128 3.75 -2.21 -38.20
N ALA A 129 4.88 -2.10 -37.51
CA ALA A 129 5.29 -0.88 -36.86
C ALA A 129 5.50 0.26 -37.87
N LEU A 130 6.16 -0.01 -39.00
CA LEU A 130 6.35 0.98 -40.07
C LEU A 130 5.03 1.41 -40.72
N VAL A 131 4.08 0.50 -40.93
CA VAL A 131 2.74 0.86 -41.43
C VAL A 131 2.07 1.86 -40.50
N GLN A 132 2.16 1.65 -39.19
CA GLN A 132 1.53 2.53 -38.21
C GLN A 132 2.29 3.85 -38.03
N LEU A 133 3.62 3.82 -38.02
CA LEU A 133 4.44 5.02 -37.86
C LEU A 133 4.37 5.93 -39.10
N ILE A 134 4.52 5.35 -40.29
CA ILE A 134 4.46 6.11 -41.56
C ILE A 134 3.01 6.45 -41.89
N GLY A 135 2.09 5.49 -41.76
CA GLY A 135 0.66 5.70 -42.04
C GLY A 135 -0.01 6.62 -41.02
N GLY A 136 0.47 6.63 -39.78
CA GLY A 136 0.03 7.53 -38.71
C GLY A 136 0.69 8.92 -38.74
N GLY A 137 1.60 9.18 -39.69
CA GLY A 137 2.25 10.48 -39.84
C GLY A 137 3.19 10.84 -38.69
N SER A 138 3.90 9.86 -38.12
CA SER A 138 4.88 10.10 -37.07
C SER A 138 5.94 11.09 -37.52
N ALA A 139 6.17 12.14 -36.72
CA ALA A 139 7.23 13.11 -36.96
C ALA A 139 8.64 12.51 -36.84
N LEU A 140 8.75 11.29 -36.29
CA LEU A 140 10.01 10.59 -36.08
C LEU A 140 10.61 10.03 -37.36
N ILE A 141 9.83 9.90 -38.44
CA ILE A 141 10.27 9.32 -39.72
C ILE A 141 10.13 10.37 -40.81
N VAL A 142 11.24 10.67 -41.47
CA VAL A 142 11.27 11.51 -42.66
C VAL A 142 11.41 10.66 -43.90
N LYS A 143 10.72 11.06 -44.97
CA LYS A 143 10.95 10.46 -46.28
C LYS A 143 12.25 11.03 -46.82
N SER A 144 13.23 10.17 -47.05
CA SER A 144 14.48 10.58 -47.70
C SER A 144 14.14 10.90 -49.17
N GLU A 145 14.10 12.19 -49.51
CA GLU A 145 14.05 12.60 -50.91
C GLU A 145 15.42 12.30 -51.53
N GLU A 146 15.40 11.76 -52.75
CA GLU A 146 16.59 11.50 -53.56
C GLU A 146 17.01 12.78 -54.31
#